data_AF-A0A6G0ZQJ8-F1
#
_entry.id   AF-A0A6G0ZQJ8-F1
#
_cell.length_a   1.000
_cell.length_b   1.000
_cell.length_c   1.000
_cell.angle_alpha   90.00
_cell.angle_beta   90.00
_cell.angle_gamma   90.00
#
_symmetry.space_group_name_H-M   'P 1'
#
loop_
_entity.id
_entity.type
_entity.pdbx_description
1 polymer ?
#
loop_
_entity_poly.entity_id
_entity_poly.type
_entity_poly.pdbx_seq_one_letter_code
_entity_poly.pdbx_strand_id
1 'polypeptide(L)'
;MAVVGHDYHWDFILHTNKLKSVKSLVKQWHTPSDLSRRQDIAITRIRIGHTLATHSFLISKDDPPICNTCQTRVTIKHILEECPIYEPTRTSLNLPHNIKEILDEGQISNIIKFITKCNLINKL
;
A
#
# COMPACT_ATOMS: atom_id res chain seq x y z
N MET A 1 -15.49 32.08 -17.67
CA MET A 1 -16.20 30.84 -18.10
C MET A 1 -15.78 29.74 -17.12
N ALA A 2 -16.69 29.35 -16.24
CA ALA A 2 -16.45 28.35 -15.22
C ALA A 2 -16.51 26.95 -15.84
N VAL A 3 -15.49 26.14 -15.62
CA VAL A 3 -15.58 24.69 -15.81
C VAL A 3 -15.79 24.08 -14.43
N VAL A 4 -17.06 23.92 -14.06
CA VAL A 4 -17.45 23.12 -12.89
C VAL A 4 -17.30 21.65 -13.31
N GLY A 5 -16.20 21.03 -12.90
CA GLY A 5 -15.99 19.59 -13.05
C GLY A 5 -16.80 18.85 -11.99
N HIS A 6 -17.75 18.04 -12.45
CA HIS A 6 -18.60 17.16 -11.65
C HIS A 6 -17.76 16.09 -10.91
N ASP A 7 -17.71 16.13 -9.57
CA ASP A 7 -17.07 15.08 -8.73
C ASP A 7 -17.97 14.62 -7.56
N TYR A 8 -19.29 14.76 -7.68
CA TYR A 8 -20.21 14.55 -6.54
C TYR A 8 -20.51 13.08 -6.20
N HIS A 9 -20.04 12.10 -6.99
CA HIS A 9 -20.40 10.69 -6.77
C HIS A 9 -19.47 10.03 -5.72
N TRP A 10 -18.18 10.35 -5.72
CA TRP A 10 -17.19 9.70 -4.84
C TRP A 10 -17.34 10.05 -3.36
N ASP A 11 -17.77 11.27 -3.06
CA ASP A 11 -17.99 11.72 -1.69
C ASP A 11 -19.15 10.97 -1.01
N PHE A 12 -20.18 10.58 -1.79
CA PHE A 12 -21.37 9.88 -1.31
C PHE A 12 -21.23 8.36 -1.17
N ILE A 13 -20.15 7.75 -1.67
CA ILE A 13 -19.89 6.33 -1.46
C ILE A 13 -19.52 6.10 0.02
N LEU A 14 -20.28 5.21 0.68
CA LEU A 14 -20.03 4.74 2.05
C LEU A 14 -18.55 4.40 2.25
N HIS A 15 -18.00 4.77 3.41
CA HIS A 15 -16.61 4.53 3.84
C HIS A 15 -16.19 3.06 3.93
N THR A 16 -17.05 2.13 3.50
CA THR A 16 -16.81 0.68 3.46
C THR A 16 -15.94 0.25 2.29
N ASN A 17 -15.69 1.13 1.29
CA ASN A 17 -14.80 0.80 0.19
C ASN A 17 -13.32 0.86 0.65
N LYS A 18 -12.63 -0.29 0.60
CA LYS A 18 -11.20 -0.48 0.95
C LYS A 18 -10.31 0.58 0.30
N LEU A 19 -10.58 1.00 -0.94
CA LEU A 19 -9.79 2.02 -1.63
C LEU A 19 -9.97 3.42 -1.03
N LYS A 20 -11.19 3.80 -0.61
CA LYS A 20 -11.50 5.12 -0.01
C LYS A 20 -10.79 5.32 1.32
N SER A 21 -10.54 4.23 2.06
CA SER A 21 -9.75 4.26 3.29
C SER A 21 -8.28 4.62 3.06
N VAL A 22 -7.73 4.33 1.88
CA VAL A 22 -6.34 4.62 1.49
C VAL A 22 -6.25 5.94 0.73
N LYS A 23 -7.25 6.25 -0.09
CA LYS A 23 -7.28 7.45 -0.94
C LYS A 23 -8.65 8.11 -0.84
N SER A 24 -8.71 9.25 -0.15
CA SER A 24 -9.95 10.00 0.03
C SER A 24 -10.39 10.77 -1.22
N LEU A 25 -9.45 11.12 -2.12
CA LEU A 25 -9.70 11.94 -3.31
C LEU A 25 -9.36 11.18 -4.59
N VAL A 26 -10.10 11.43 -5.68
CA VAL A 26 -9.88 10.74 -6.97
C VAL A 26 -8.65 11.27 -7.71
N LYS A 27 -8.10 12.42 -7.30
CA LYS A 27 -6.94 13.10 -7.91
C LYS A 27 -5.75 12.16 -8.15
N GLN A 28 -5.05 12.35 -9.26
CA GLN A 28 -3.85 11.57 -9.58
C GLN A 28 -2.81 11.73 -8.48
N TRP A 29 -2.24 10.62 -8.00
CA TRP A 29 -1.12 10.68 -7.07
C TRP A 29 0.14 11.09 -7.79
N HIS A 30 0.92 12.01 -7.21
CA HIS A 30 2.22 12.34 -7.75
C HIS A 30 3.21 11.23 -7.39
N THR A 31 3.76 10.60 -8.41
CA THR A 31 4.87 9.65 -8.28
C THR A 31 6.16 10.32 -8.76
N PRO A 32 7.28 10.17 -8.03
CA PRO A 32 8.57 10.68 -8.47
C PRO A 32 8.94 10.14 -9.86
N SER A 33 9.54 10.98 -10.70
CA SER A 33 9.90 10.63 -12.08
C SER A 33 11.11 9.70 -12.18
N ASP A 34 11.88 9.56 -11.10
CA ASP A 34 13.11 8.76 -11.00
C ASP A 34 12.86 7.30 -10.58
N LEU A 35 11.60 6.89 -10.46
CA LEU A 35 11.26 5.50 -10.13
C LEU A 35 11.51 4.57 -11.31
N SER A 36 12.17 3.45 -11.05
CA SER A 36 12.18 2.35 -12.01
C SER A 36 10.76 1.80 -12.18
N ARG A 37 10.46 1.28 -13.37
CA ARG A 37 9.17 0.62 -13.68
C ARG A 37 8.73 -0.39 -12.60
N ARG A 38 9.68 -1.13 -12.01
CA ARG A 38 9.36 -2.11 -10.95
C ARG A 38 8.92 -1.46 -9.65
N GLN A 39 9.57 -0.36 -9.24
CA GLN A 39 9.20 0.38 -8.04
C GLN A 39 7.82 1.02 -8.19
N ASP A 40 7.54 1.59 -9.37
CA ASP A 40 6.26 2.22 -9.68
C ASP A 40 5.09 1.20 -9.64
N ILE A 41 5.29 0.02 -10.24
CA ILE A 41 4.32 -1.09 -10.16
C ILE A 41 4.10 -1.52 -8.70
N ALA A 42 5.17 -1.70 -7.93
CA ALA A 42 5.07 -2.15 -6.53
C ALA A 42 4.30 -1.14 -5.68
N ILE A 43 4.59 0.16 -5.80
CA ILE A 43 3.90 1.24 -5.08
C ILE A 43 2.42 1.28 -5.46
N THR A 44 2.11 1.20 -6.75
CA THR A 44 0.73 1.18 -7.24
C THR A 44 -0.05 0.01 -6.64
N ARG A 45 0.52 -1.21 -6.65
CA ARG A 45 -0.10 -2.42 -6.09
C ARG A 45 -0.32 -2.34 -4.58
N ILE A 46 0.67 -1.83 -3.84
CA ILE A 46 0.60 -1.61 -2.39
C ILE A 46 -0.56 -0.67 -2.07
N ARG A 47 -0.65 0.44 -2.80
CA ARG A 47 -1.66 1.47 -2.59
C ARG A 47 -3.09 1.01 -2.87
N ILE A 48 -3.31 0.22 -3.92
CA ILE A 48 -4.62 -0.39 -4.16
C ILE A 48 -4.89 -1.58 -3.21
N GLY A 49 -3.87 -2.02 -2.45
CA GLY A 49 -3.95 -3.15 -1.53
C GLY A 49 -4.11 -4.50 -2.23
N HIS A 50 -3.67 -4.61 -3.49
CA HIS A 50 -3.71 -5.82 -4.32
C HIS A 50 -2.28 -6.19 -4.73
N THR A 51 -1.56 -6.83 -3.83
CA THR A 51 -0.21 -7.35 -4.11
C THR A 51 -0.25 -8.85 -4.33
N LEU A 52 0.68 -9.37 -5.14
CA LEU A 52 0.76 -10.81 -5.41
C LEU A 52 0.86 -11.59 -4.09
N ALA A 53 1.72 -11.15 -3.17
CA ALA A 53 1.89 -11.73 -1.84
C ALA A 53 0.63 -11.74 -0.95
N THR A 54 -0.42 -10.99 -1.27
CA THR A 54 -1.64 -10.93 -0.45
C THR A 54 -2.88 -11.44 -1.17
N HIS A 55 -2.80 -11.69 -2.48
CA HIS A 55 -3.95 -12.05 -3.32
C HIS A 55 -3.69 -13.25 -4.25
N SER A 56 -2.46 -13.76 -4.39
CA SER A 56 -2.17 -14.94 -5.25
C SER A 56 -3.01 -16.15 -4.86
N PHE A 57 -3.24 -16.35 -3.56
CA PHE A 57 -4.04 -17.46 -3.03
C PHE A 57 -5.50 -17.44 -3.54
N LEU A 58 -6.06 -16.27 -3.84
CA LEU A 58 -7.43 -16.16 -4.41
C LEU A 58 -7.50 -16.74 -5.82
N ILE A 59 -6.42 -16.58 -6.60
CA ILE A 59 -6.33 -17.05 -7.99
C ILE A 59 -6.07 -18.56 -8.00
N SER A 60 -5.13 -19.02 -7.17
CA SER A 60 -4.76 -20.44 -7.09
C SER A 60 -5.74 -21.29 -6.27
N LYS A 61 -6.66 -20.66 -5.52
CA LYS A 61 -7.49 -21.30 -4.48
C LYS A 61 -6.67 -21.99 -3.38
N ASP A 62 -5.45 -21.52 -3.18
CA ASP A 62 -4.58 -21.94 -2.08
C ASP A 62 -5.02 -21.28 -0.77
N ASP A 63 -4.45 -21.71 0.34
CA ASP A 63 -4.64 -21.05 1.63
C ASP A 63 -4.01 -19.64 1.65
N PRO A 64 -4.62 -18.68 2.37
CA PRO A 64 -4.03 -17.36 2.55
C PRO A 64 -2.63 -17.46 3.19
N PRO A 65 -1.66 -16.64 2.76
CA PRO A 65 -0.34 -16.65 3.36
C PRO A 65 -0.42 -16.23 4.83
N ILE A 66 0.23 -17.00 5.70
CA ILE A 66 0.32 -16.75 7.15
C ILE A 66 1.72 -16.27 7.50
N CYS A 67 1.82 -15.27 8.36
CA CYS A 67 3.08 -14.83 8.93
C CYS A 67 3.55 -15.85 9.97
N ASN A 68 4.73 -16.44 9.77
CA ASN A 68 5.27 -17.45 10.69
C ASN A 68 5.47 -16.93 12.13
N THR A 69 5.76 -15.63 12.30
CA THR A 69 5.97 -15.03 13.62
C THR A 69 4.66 -14.63 14.28
N CYS A 70 3.73 -14.04 13.52
CA CYS A 70 2.50 -13.49 14.09
C CYS A 70 1.32 -14.45 14.07
N GLN A 71 1.42 -15.57 13.33
CA GLN A 71 0.34 -16.54 13.12
C GLN A 71 -0.96 -15.90 12.62
N THR A 72 -0.83 -14.80 11.87
CA THR A 72 -1.94 -14.06 11.27
C THR A 72 -1.74 -13.95 9.77
N ARG A 73 -2.84 -13.68 9.05
CA ARG A 73 -2.82 -13.52 7.60
C ARG A 73 -1.94 -12.34 7.19
N VAL A 74 -1.05 -12.58 6.22
CA VAL A 74 -0.21 -11.55 5.63
C VAL A 74 -1.07 -10.62 4.78
N THR A 75 -1.09 -9.34 5.16
CA THR A 75 -1.73 -8.24 4.42
C THR A 75 -0.76 -7.07 4.29
N ILE A 76 -1.08 -6.07 3.46
CA ILE A 76 -0.29 -4.84 3.37
C ILE A 76 -0.25 -4.09 4.71
N LYS A 77 -1.39 -4.05 5.41
CA LYS A 77 -1.46 -3.52 6.78
C LYS A 77 -0.55 -4.30 7.72
N HIS A 78 -0.58 -5.62 7.65
CA HIS A 78 0.29 -6.46 8.45
C HIS A 78 1.77 -6.12 8.22
N ILE A 79 2.20 -6.02 6.96
CA ILE A 79 3.59 -5.73 6.61
C ILE A 79 4.00 -4.31 7.05
N LEU A 80 3.17 -3.31 6.75
CA LEU A 80 3.51 -1.90 6.91
C LEU A 80 3.23 -1.35 8.32
N GLU A 81 2.42 -2.01 9.14
CA GLU A 81 1.95 -1.43 10.41
C GLU A 81 2.12 -2.41 11.60
N GLU A 82 1.81 -3.70 11.42
CA GLU A 82 1.57 -4.59 12.57
C GLU A 82 2.70 -5.59 12.84
N CYS A 83 3.37 -6.08 11.80
CA CYS A 83 4.28 -7.21 11.92
C CYS A 83 5.58 -6.80 12.64
N PRO A 84 5.98 -7.48 13.74
CA PRO A 84 7.23 -7.20 14.46
C PRO A 84 8.48 -7.47 13.63
N ILE A 85 8.44 -8.41 12.67
CA ILE A 85 9.58 -8.70 11.78
C ILE A 85 10.05 -7.44 11.05
N TYR A 86 9.10 -6.58 10.67
CA TYR A 86 9.39 -5.37 9.90
C TYR A 86 9.55 -4.12 10.77
N GLU A 87 9.25 -4.20 12.07
CA GLU A 87 9.34 -3.07 13.00
C GLU A 87 10.73 -2.39 12.98
N PRO A 88 11.86 -3.12 13.05
CA PRO A 88 13.18 -2.49 13.03
C PRO A 88 13.43 -1.70 11.75
N THR A 89 12.89 -2.17 10.62
CA THR A 89 13.03 -1.49 9.32
C THR A 89 12.13 -0.26 9.24
N ARG A 90 10.91 -0.32 9.80
CA ARG A 90 10.00 0.84 9.87
C ARG A 90 10.60 1.95 10.73
N THR A 91 11.11 1.60 11.90
CA THR A 91 11.75 2.52 12.84
C THR A 91 13.03 3.10 12.25
N SER A 92 13.87 2.30 11.58
CA SER A 92 15.04 2.78 10.84
C SER A 92 14.71 3.82 9.75
N LEU A 93 13.53 3.79 9.16
CA LEU A 93 13.12 4.66 8.07
C LEU A 93 12.20 5.80 8.54
N ASN A 94 11.95 5.91 9.85
CA ASN A 94 10.99 6.84 10.44
C ASN A 94 9.63 6.78 9.74
N LEU A 95 9.17 5.56 9.43
CA LEU A 95 7.84 5.37 8.85
C LEU A 95 6.76 5.69 9.88
N PRO A 96 5.66 6.35 9.47
CA PRO A 96 4.51 6.56 10.33
C PRO A 96 3.93 5.24 10.83
N HIS A 97 3.15 5.31 11.90
CA HIS A 97 2.55 4.12 12.52
C HIS A 97 1.17 3.79 11.92
N ASN A 98 0.67 4.59 10.98
CA ASN A 98 -0.63 4.39 10.36
C ASN A 98 -0.48 4.14 8.86
N ILE A 99 -1.10 3.06 8.36
CA ILE A 99 -1.05 2.73 6.94
C ILE A 99 -1.48 3.87 6.01
N LYS A 100 -2.43 4.73 6.40
CA LYS A 100 -2.85 5.85 5.55
C LYS A 100 -1.73 6.86 5.37
N GLU A 101 -1.04 7.20 6.45
CA GLU A 101 0.10 8.13 6.44
C GLU A 101 1.31 7.51 5.74
N ILE A 102 1.53 6.20 5.90
CA ILE A 102 2.61 5.48 5.19
C ILE A 102 2.36 5.52 3.68
N LEU A 103 1.12 5.37 3.22
CA LEU A 103 0.76 5.30 1.79
C LEU A 103 0.63 6.68 1.11
N ASP A 104 0.81 7.75 1.87
CA ASP A 104 0.79 9.13 1.38
C ASP A 104 1.88 9.41 0.34
N GLU A 105 1.65 10.41 -0.52
CA GLU A 105 2.59 10.83 -1.56
C GLU A 105 3.93 11.31 -0.99
N GLY A 106 3.94 11.93 0.19
CA GLY A 106 5.17 12.37 0.84
C GLY A 106 6.10 11.23 1.27
N GLN A 107 5.59 9.99 1.36
CA GLN A 107 6.32 8.85 1.91
C GLN A 107 6.80 7.85 0.86
N ILE A 108 6.57 8.10 -0.42
CA ILE A 108 6.90 7.18 -1.53
C ILE A 108 8.36 6.72 -1.46
N SER A 109 9.30 7.65 -1.25
CA SER A 109 10.73 7.33 -1.14
C SER A 109 11.05 6.39 0.03
N ASN A 110 10.36 6.56 1.16
CA ASN A 110 10.55 5.72 2.34
C ASN A 110 9.90 4.35 2.16
N ILE A 111 8.74 4.27 1.50
CA ILE A 111 8.11 2.99 1.10
C ILE A 111 9.04 2.21 0.18
N ILE A 112 9.65 2.86 -0.82
CA ILE A 112 10.58 2.19 -1.75
C ILE A 112 11.78 1.62 -1.01
N LYS A 113 12.38 2.43 -0.13
CA LYS A 113 13.51 1.97 0.70
C LYS A 113 13.09 0.79 1.57
N PHE A 114 11.90 0.83 2.15
CA PHE A 114 11.33 -0.26 2.94
C PHE A 114 11.16 -1.55 2.13
N ILE A 115 10.43 -1.51 1.01
CA ILE A 115 10.18 -2.71 0.19
C ILE A 115 11.46 -3.29 -0.41
N THR A 116 12.46 -2.44 -0.67
CA THR A 116 13.78 -2.86 -1.15
C THR A 116 14.57 -3.55 -0.04
N LYS A 117 14.66 -2.94 1.15
CA LYS A 117 15.33 -3.53 2.33
C LYS A 117 14.70 -4.86 2.75
N CYS A 118 13.37 -4.96 2.70
CA CYS A 118 12.64 -6.16 3.08
C CYS A 118 12.59 -7.24 1.97
N ASN A 119 13.24 -7.02 0.81
CA ASN A 119 13.20 -7.92 -0.36
C ASN A 119 11.76 -8.25 -0.82
N LEU A 120 10.85 -7.28 -0.69
CA LEU A 120 9.44 -7.43 -1.04
C LEU A 120 9.13 -6.98 -2.47
N ILE A 121 10.06 -6.28 -3.14
CA ILE A 121 9.82 -5.70 -4.48
C ILE A 121 9.39 -6.71 -5.55
N ASN A 122 9.86 -7.97 -5.44
CA ASN A 122 9.48 -9.04 -6.38
C ASN A 122 8.25 -9.85 -5.91
N LYS A 123 7.83 -9.65 -4.65
CA LYS A 123 6.72 -10.35 -4.02
C LYS A 123 5.43 -9.52 -4.05
N LEU A 124 5.53 -8.21 -4.28
CA LEU A 124 4.40 -7.27 -4.23
C LEU A 124 3.82 -6.95 -5.60
#